data_AF-A0A934J1F1-F1
#
_entry.id   AF-A0A934J1F1-F1
#
_cell.length_a   1.000
_cell.length_b   1.000
_cell.length_c   1.000
_cell.angle_alpha   90.00
_cell.angle_beta   90.00
_cell.angle_gamma   90.00
#
_symmetry.space_group_name_H-M   'P 1'
#
loop_
_entity.id
_entity.type
_entity.pdbx_description
1 polymer ?
#
loop_
_entity_poly.entity_id
_entity_poly.type
_entity_poly.pdbx_seq_one_letter_code
_entity_poly.pdbx_strand_id
1 'polypeptide(L)'
;MNNSIADSIAYRDELVVPTKCFEVKSVFHEEPDREIVREILDWVRSTGLPHEWRGHTHTKPPADGPAPKYLDEFDVPTGGRNVHAVAPCPCCSPLKAKYKRGGKIAWFPQEGVIRLIGPECYKSLNAMGHREAMAELVARRKREQGIRYLSDSLPRLLAISDAFKEVRKIAYGVDSLRSEIQQAPALQNLPLWDHCSQGVLSIFERRTEVTINKDGEIERREVDAKIAYASLRGFRILDPMARSFDMTLNNIKFGLSRIIDQITTHPDVSSWTDEDRRQALSSYNRTRRDMRLVDQLNDLQQFVGVIALPTLKRWGVHPGATLPIHVERIGADLRIGSSPSNWIKVDIPKSVESDVPSISDIDPGVEAA
;
A
#
# COMPACT_ATOMS: atom_id res chain seq x y z
N MET A 1 -32.45 11.84 1.61
CA MET A 1 -33.03 12.93 2.43
C MET A 1 -32.01 13.37 3.48
N ASN A 2 -31.05 14.25 3.15
CA ASN A 2 -30.01 14.71 4.09
C ASN A 2 -29.54 16.17 3.79
N ASN A 3 -30.45 17.05 3.36
CA ASN A 3 -30.14 18.45 3.03
C ASN A 3 -30.73 19.48 4.02
N SER A 4 -31.22 19.09 5.20
CA SER A 4 -31.98 20.01 6.07
C SER A 4 -31.22 20.61 7.26
N ILE A 5 -29.95 20.25 7.50
CA ILE A 5 -29.16 20.81 8.62
C ILE A 5 -28.33 22.05 8.19
N ALA A 6 -28.15 22.28 6.89
CA ALA A 6 -27.32 23.37 6.38
C ALA A 6 -27.98 24.77 6.48
N ASP A 7 -29.31 24.85 6.60
CA ASP A 7 -30.06 26.09 6.42
C ASP A 7 -30.30 26.90 7.71
N SER A 8 -29.90 26.42 8.89
CA SER A 8 -30.23 27.09 10.17
C SER A 8 -29.04 27.69 10.95
N ILE A 9 -27.81 27.67 10.43
CA ILE A 9 -26.68 28.35 11.10
C ILE A 9 -26.73 29.83 10.72
N ALA A 10 -27.51 30.61 11.48
CA ALA A 10 -27.56 32.06 11.37
C ALA A 10 -26.19 32.66 11.72
N TYR A 11 -25.34 32.86 10.71
CA TYR A 11 -24.06 33.55 10.87
C TYR A 11 -24.31 35.02 11.20
N ARG A 12 -23.81 35.46 12.35
CA ARG A 12 -23.75 36.89 12.69
C ARG A 12 -22.59 37.52 11.90
N ASP A 13 -22.84 38.68 11.29
CA ASP A 13 -21.82 39.43 10.55
C ASP A 13 -20.67 39.90 11.45
N GLU A 14 -20.90 39.96 12.76
CA GLU A 14 -19.89 40.24 13.77
C GLU A 14 -19.69 39.06 14.73
N LEU A 15 -18.43 38.65 14.88
CA LEU A 15 -18.04 37.65 15.86
C LEU A 15 -18.04 38.29 17.26
N VAL A 16 -19.07 37.99 18.04
CA VAL A 16 -19.20 38.42 19.43
C VAL A 16 -18.89 37.24 20.34
N VAL A 17 -17.86 37.37 21.19
CA VAL A 17 -17.52 36.36 22.20
C VAL A 17 -18.19 36.75 23.52
N PRO A 18 -19.16 35.97 24.04
CA PRO A 18 -19.83 36.28 25.30
C PRO A 18 -18.84 36.38 26.49
N THR A 19 -19.09 37.29 27.44
CA THR A 19 -18.21 37.48 28.62
C THR A 19 -17.99 36.19 29.42
N LYS A 20 -19.03 35.36 29.55
CA LYS A 20 -18.97 34.03 30.20
C LYS A 20 -17.94 33.07 29.59
N CYS A 21 -17.55 33.29 28.33
CA CYS A 21 -16.53 32.47 27.67
C CYS A 21 -15.14 32.72 28.28
N PHE A 22 -14.90 33.90 28.84
CA PHE A 22 -13.64 34.28 29.50
C PHE A 22 -13.54 33.80 30.95
N GLU A 23 -14.61 33.24 31.51
CA GLU A 23 -14.55 32.56 32.81
C GLU A 23 -13.77 31.24 32.67
N VAL A 24 -12.84 31.02 33.59
CA VAL A 24 -12.03 29.81 33.67
C VAL A 24 -12.88 28.65 34.16
N LYS A 25 -12.93 27.56 33.39
CA LYS A 25 -13.76 26.38 33.65
C LYS A 25 -12.90 25.19 34.05
N SER A 26 -12.29 25.29 35.23
CA SER A 26 -11.37 24.28 35.78
C SER A 26 -12.16 23.09 36.36
N VAL A 27 -12.58 22.17 35.50
CA VAL A 27 -13.38 20.99 35.87
C VAL A 27 -12.83 19.67 35.31
N PHE A 28 -11.75 19.73 34.52
CA PHE A 28 -11.13 18.58 33.85
C PHE A 28 -9.78 18.25 34.49
N HIS A 29 -9.80 17.81 35.75
CA HIS A 29 -8.58 17.45 36.50
C HIS A 29 -7.94 16.14 36.04
N GLU A 30 -8.72 15.30 35.36
CA GLU A 30 -8.26 14.08 34.68
C GLU A 30 -8.34 14.25 33.17
N GLU A 31 -7.64 13.39 32.41
CA GLU A 31 -7.70 13.44 30.96
C GLU A 31 -9.13 13.21 30.49
N PRO A 32 -9.72 14.16 29.71
CA PRO A 32 -11.08 13.99 29.22
C PRO A 32 -11.19 12.75 28.35
N ASP A 33 -12.22 11.96 28.61
CA ASP A 33 -12.50 10.74 27.87
C ASP A 33 -13.01 11.03 26.44
N ARG A 34 -13.30 9.95 25.71
CA ARG A 34 -13.83 10.04 24.35
C ARG A 34 -15.25 10.59 24.28
N GLU A 35 -16.03 10.53 25.36
CA GLU A 35 -17.39 11.06 25.37
C GLU A 35 -17.37 12.59 25.36
N ILE A 36 -16.50 13.20 26.16
CA ILE A 36 -16.27 14.66 26.14
C ILE A 36 -15.76 15.11 24.77
N VAL A 37 -14.80 14.38 24.18
CA VAL A 37 -14.30 14.69 22.84
C VAL A 37 -15.42 14.64 21.80
N ARG A 38 -16.26 13.60 21.81
CA ARG A 38 -17.42 13.48 20.91
C ARG A 38 -18.42 14.61 21.12
N GLU A 39 -18.72 14.95 22.37
CA GLU A 39 -19.61 16.06 22.71
C GLU A 39 -19.11 17.38 22.10
N ILE A 40 -17.82 17.68 22.23
CA ILE A 40 -17.20 18.86 21.62
C ILE A 40 -17.35 18.84 20.10
N LEU A 41 -17.05 17.71 19.46
CA LEU A 41 -17.14 17.57 18.01
C LEU A 41 -18.58 17.77 17.51
N ASP A 42 -19.56 17.19 18.19
CA ASP A 42 -20.97 17.31 17.85
C ASP A 42 -21.49 18.73 18.11
N TRP A 43 -21.03 19.39 19.17
CA TRP A 43 -21.31 20.81 19.42
C TRP A 43 -20.77 21.70 18.31
N VAL A 44 -19.50 21.54 17.92
CA VAL A 44 -18.89 22.35 16.86
C VAL A 44 -19.57 22.10 15.52
N ARG A 45 -19.92 20.84 15.22
CA ARG A 45 -20.62 20.46 13.99
C ARG A 45 -22.01 21.08 13.89
N SER A 46 -22.74 21.13 15.01
CA SER A 46 -24.12 21.64 15.05
C SER A 46 -24.20 23.17 15.12
N THR A 47 -23.34 23.81 15.91
CA THR A 47 -23.43 25.26 16.19
C THR A 47 -22.50 26.11 15.34
N GLY A 48 -21.36 25.58 14.92
CA GLY A 48 -20.28 26.38 14.34
C GLY A 48 -19.58 27.33 15.32
N LEU A 49 -19.89 27.26 16.63
CA LEU A 49 -19.42 28.18 17.66
C LEU A 49 -18.60 27.43 18.73
N PRO A 50 -17.34 27.05 18.44
CA PRO A 50 -16.51 26.30 19.40
C PRO A 50 -16.32 27.05 20.72
N HIS A 51 -16.15 28.38 20.68
CA HIS A 51 -15.89 29.19 21.86
C HIS A 51 -17.07 29.25 22.85
N GLU A 52 -18.27 28.83 22.45
CA GLU A 52 -19.46 28.76 23.30
C GLU A 52 -19.71 27.38 23.92
N TRP A 53 -18.90 26.37 23.58
CA TRP A 53 -19.04 25.04 24.19
C TRP A 53 -18.89 25.11 25.72
N ARG A 54 -19.73 24.37 26.45
CA ARG A 54 -19.90 24.52 27.90
C ARG A 54 -18.61 24.42 28.72
N GLY A 55 -17.64 23.60 28.31
CA GLY A 55 -16.38 23.41 29.01
C GLY A 55 -15.20 24.23 28.47
N HIS A 56 -15.42 25.06 27.43
CA HIS A 56 -14.36 25.84 26.81
C HIS A 56 -13.95 27.03 27.67
N THR A 57 -12.66 27.17 27.93
CA THR A 57 -12.07 28.34 28.58
C THR A 57 -11.45 29.26 27.52
N HIS A 58 -11.97 30.49 27.39
CA HIS A 58 -11.54 31.46 26.38
C HIS A 58 -10.48 32.46 26.90
N THR A 59 -9.65 32.04 27.86
CA THR A 59 -8.50 32.82 28.35
C THR A 59 -7.20 32.33 27.73
N LYS A 60 -6.24 33.24 27.55
CA LYS A 60 -4.90 32.92 27.05
C LYS A 60 -4.19 31.99 28.04
N PRO A 61 -3.63 30.84 27.60
CA PRO A 61 -2.88 29.96 28.50
C PRO A 61 -1.58 30.65 28.98
N PRO A 62 -1.06 30.30 30.17
CA PRO A 62 0.23 30.75 30.65
C PRO A 62 1.36 30.43 29.65
N ALA A 63 2.29 31.35 29.45
CA ALA A 63 3.38 31.17 28.49
C ALA A 63 4.46 30.18 28.99
N ASP A 64 4.62 30.11 30.30
CA ASP A 64 5.55 29.28 31.07
C ASP A 64 4.93 27.97 31.59
N GLY A 65 3.65 27.74 31.29
CA GLY A 65 2.96 26.50 31.64
C GLY A 65 3.43 25.29 30.82
N PRO A 66 3.14 24.05 31.28
CA PRO A 66 3.41 22.85 30.52
C PRO A 66 2.65 22.83 29.20
N ALA A 67 3.14 22.00 28.28
CA ALA A 67 2.46 21.76 27.01
C ALA A 67 1.05 21.18 27.26
N PRO A 68 0.03 21.59 26.47
CA PRO A 68 -1.26 20.94 26.49
C PRO A 68 -1.15 19.55 25.87
N LYS A 69 -2.14 18.71 26.16
CA LYS A 69 -2.39 17.49 25.41
C LYS A 69 -3.47 17.78 24.35
N TYR A 70 -3.19 17.51 23.08
CA TYR A 70 -4.21 17.60 22.05
C TYR A 70 -5.02 16.31 22.04
N LEU A 71 -6.33 16.42 22.24
CA LEU A 71 -7.26 15.30 22.32
C LEU A 71 -7.77 14.88 20.94
N ASP A 72 -8.12 15.85 20.10
CA ASP A 72 -8.49 15.60 18.71
C ASP A 72 -8.41 16.90 17.88
N GLU A 73 -8.79 16.80 16.60
CA GLU A 73 -8.99 17.92 15.70
C GLU A 73 -10.45 18.11 15.33
N PHE A 74 -10.78 19.33 14.95
CA PHE A 74 -12.10 19.67 14.45
C PHE A 74 -12.04 20.74 13.36
N ASP A 75 -13.07 20.72 12.52
CA ASP A 75 -13.34 21.76 11.53
C ASP A 75 -14.64 22.49 11.89
N VAL A 76 -14.66 23.80 11.69
CA VAL A 76 -15.83 24.64 11.95
C VAL A 76 -16.66 24.73 10.66
N PRO A 77 -17.95 24.36 10.68
CA PRO A 77 -18.83 24.47 9.53
C PRO A 77 -18.97 25.92 9.04
N THR A 78 -19.01 26.10 7.73
CA THR A 78 -19.06 27.43 7.07
C THR A 78 -20.31 27.68 6.24
N GLY A 79 -21.25 26.72 6.20
CA GLY A 79 -22.47 26.87 5.40
C GLY A 79 -22.19 27.20 3.93
N GLY A 80 -21.11 26.66 3.35
CA GLY A 80 -20.72 26.92 1.95
C GLY A 80 -20.01 28.26 1.69
N ARG A 81 -19.84 29.15 2.67
CA ARG A 81 -19.13 30.42 2.48
C ARG A 81 -17.61 30.23 2.41
N ASN A 82 -16.96 30.94 1.49
CA ASN A 82 -15.50 30.98 1.36
C ASN A 82 -14.87 31.98 2.36
N VAL A 83 -15.12 31.76 3.65
CA VAL A 83 -14.49 32.54 4.74
C VAL A 83 -13.20 31.87 5.18
N HIS A 84 -12.13 32.67 5.32
CA HIS A 84 -10.80 32.20 5.72
C HIS A 84 -10.72 31.82 7.21
N ALA A 85 -11.56 32.41 8.06
CA ALA A 85 -11.61 32.13 9.49
C ALA A 85 -13.03 32.36 10.04
N VAL A 86 -13.41 31.58 11.04
CA VAL A 86 -14.75 31.62 11.65
C VAL A 86 -14.66 31.78 13.16
N ALA A 87 -13.78 31.01 13.79
CA ALA A 87 -13.73 30.89 15.24
C ALA A 87 -12.63 31.76 15.84
N PRO A 88 -12.88 32.41 17.00
CA PRO A 88 -11.87 33.13 17.75
C PRO A 88 -10.94 32.14 18.44
N CYS A 89 -9.68 32.54 18.66
CA CYS A 89 -8.71 31.71 19.34
C CYS A 89 -8.22 32.38 20.64
N PRO A 90 -8.35 31.74 21.80
CA PRO A 90 -7.93 32.33 23.07
C PRO A 90 -6.41 32.55 23.17
N CYS A 91 -5.60 31.85 22.37
CA CYS A 91 -4.14 31.96 22.41
C CYS A 91 -3.62 33.25 21.75
N CYS A 92 -4.13 33.58 20.56
CA CYS A 92 -3.54 34.61 19.70
C CYS A 92 -4.50 35.76 19.36
N SER A 93 -5.81 35.53 19.35
CA SER A 93 -6.80 36.57 19.05
C SER A 93 -8.15 36.23 19.67
N PRO A 94 -8.33 36.57 20.96
CA PRO A 94 -9.52 36.18 21.72
C PRO A 94 -10.82 36.79 21.19
N LEU A 95 -10.73 37.86 20.39
CA LEU A 95 -11.89 38.61 19.90
C LEU A 95 -12.03 38.60 18.38
N LYS A 96 -11.11 37.97 17.64
CA LYS A 96 -11.15 37.95 16.15
C LYS A 96 -11.11 36.54 15.63
N ALA A 97 -11.84 36.28 14.55
CA ALA A 97 -11.81 35.00 13.86
C ALA A 97 -10.38 34.67 13.41
N LYS A 98 -9.91 33.45 13.70
CA LYS A 98 -8.55 33.00 13.39
C LYS A 98 -8.45 31.67 12.68
N TYR A 99 -9.40 30.76 12.89
CA TYR A 99 -9.31 29.44 12.29
C TYR A 99 -10.67 28.95 11.82
N LYS A 100 -10.60 27.97 10.92
CA LYS A 100 -11.73 27.26 10.33
C LYS A 100 -11.45 25.76 10.28
N ARG A 101 -10.24 25.38 9.86
CA ARG A 101 -9.84 23.99 9.68
C ARG A 101 -8.74 23.59 10.65
N GLY A 102 -8.71 22.31 11.02
CA GLY A 102 -7.67 21.71 11.84
C GLY A 102 -7.56 22.33 13.24
N GLY A 103 -8.66 22.86 13.77
CA GLY A 103 -8.72 23.29 15.16
C GLY A 103 -8.35 22.14 16.09
N LYS A 104 -7.80 22.44 17.27
CA LYS A 104 -7.34 21.45 18.25
C LYS A 104 -8.19 21.53 19.50
N ILE A 105 -8.60 20.36 20.00
CA ILE A 105 -9.15 20.22 21.35
C ILE A 105 -7.95 20.09 22.29
N ALA A 106 -7.54 21.20 22.92
CA ALA A 106 -6.36 21.24 23.78
C ALA A 106 -6.76 21.16 25.25
N TRP A 107 -6.39 20.08 25.93
CA TRP A 107 -6.53 19.94 27.37
C TRP A 107 -5.25 20.40 28.08
N PHE A 108 -5.40 21.22 29.11
CA PHE A 108 -4.31 21.76 29.92
C PHE A 108 -4.37 21.11 31.31
N PRO A 109 -3.58 20.05 31.59
CA PRO A 109 -3.76 19.24 32.79
C PRO A 109 -3.59 20.02 34.10
N GLN A 110 -2.59 20.91 34.17
CA GLN A 110 -2.34 21.71 35.37
C GLN A 110 -3.45 22.72 35.68
N GLU A 111 -4.09 23.27 34.65
CA GLU A 111 -5.18 24.23 34.81
C GLU A 111 -6.53 23.53 34.95
N GLY A 112 -6.63 22.25 34.59
CA GLY A 112 -7.88 21.50 34.56
C GLY A 112 -8.89 22.02 33.53
N VAL A 113 -8.43 22.63 32.43
CA VAL A 113 -9.30 23.27 31.43
C VAL A 113 -9.11 22.70 30.03
N ILE A 114 -10.15 22.86 29.20
CA ILE A 114 -10.08 22.60 27.75
C ILE A 114 -10.17 23.94 27.02
N ARG A 115 -9.33 24.10 26.00
CA ARG A 115 -9.36 25.22 25.06
C ARG A 115 -9.44 24.71 23.64
N LEU A 116 -10.42 25.21 22.90
CA LEU A 116 -10.55 25.02 21.46
C LEU A 116 -9.75 26.10 20.73
N ILE A 117 -8.66 25.67 20.08
CA ILE A 117 -7.64 26.58 19.53
C ILE A 117 -7.41 26.29 18.04
N GLY A 118 -6.87 27.27 17.31
CA GLY A 118 -6.50 27.04 15.91
C GLY A 118 -5.26 26.14 15.76
N PRO A 119 -5.03 25.59 14.55
CA PRO A 119 -4.03 24.55 14.29
C PRO A 119 -2.63 24.92 14.78
N GLU A 120 -2.17 26.14 14.51
CA GLU A 120 -0.82 26.62 14.86
C GLU A 120 -0.84 27.63 16.03
N CYS A 121 -1.99 27.86 16.66
CA CYS A 121 -2.14 29.03 17.54
C CYS A 121 -1.40 28.90 18.87
N TYR A 122 -1.12 27.69 19.35
CA TYR A 122 -0.30 27.50 20.57
C TYR A 122 1.20 27.66 20.29
N LYS A 123 1.63 27.43 19.04
CA LYS A 123 3.04 27.52 18.61
C LYS A 123 3.64 28.91 18.84
N SER A 124 2.85 29.97 18.70
CA SER A 124 3.29 31.34 18.96
C SER A 124 3.54 31.63 20.44
N LEU A 125 3.00 30.81 21.34
CA LEU A 125 3.23 30.91 22.78
C LEU A 125 4.36 29.98 23.21
N ASN A 126 4.28 28.72 22.79
CA ASN A 126 5.27 27.70 23.08
C ASN A 126 5.42 26.75 21.88
N ALA A 127 6.40 27.04 21.02
CA ALA A 127 6.66 26.26 19.81
C ALA A 127 7.12 24.82 20.11
N MET A 128 7.84 24.62 21.21
CA MET A 128 8.32 23.29 21.61
C MET A 128 7.16 22.42 22.11
N GLY A 129 6.38 22.94 23.07
CA GLY A 129 5.20 22.23 23.59
C GLY A 129 4.15 21.96 22.52
N HIS A 130 3.98 22.87 21.55
CA HIS A 130 3.13 22.60 20.38
C HIS A 130 3.61 21.39 19.56
N ARG A 131 4.92 21.30 19.27
CA ARG A 131 5.48 20.16 18.53
C ARG A 131 5.32 18.85 19.28
N GLU A 132 5.54 18.85 20.58
CA GLU A 132 5.37 17.67 21.45
C GLU A 132 3.92 17.19 21.45
N ALA A 133 2.96 18.10 21.68
CA ALA A 133 1.53 17.80 21.67
C ALA A 133 1.03 17.27 20.31
N MET A 134 1.54 17.83 19.21
CA MET A 134 1.26 17.33 17.86
C MET A 134 1.82 15.92 17.63
N ALA A 135 3.06 15.67 18.03
CA ALA A 135 3.69 14.37 17.89
C ALA A 135 2.93 13.30 18.69
N GLU A 136 2.48 13.63 19.91
CA GLU A 136 1.65 12.76 20.73
C GLU A 136 0.29 12.46 20.07
N LEU A 137 -0.41 13.49 19.55
CA LEU A 137 -1.70 13.31 18.87
C LEU A 137 -1.56 12.39 17.64
N VAL A 138 -0.54 12.61 16.83
CA VAL A 138 -0.25 11.78 15.65
C VAL A 138 0.07 10.34 16.08
N ALA A 139 0.87 10.15 17.12
CA ALA A 139 1.20 8.84 17.64
C ALA A 139 -0.04 8.11 18.17
N ARG A 140 -0.92 8.79 18.92
CA ARG A 140 -2.17 8.21 19.43
C ARG A 140 -3.11 7.82 18.30
N ARG A 141 -3.32 8.70 17.32
CA ARG A 141 -4.16 8.40 16.15
C ARG A 141 -3.63 7.20 15.36
N LYS A 142 -2.32 7.14 15.13
CA LYS A 142 -1.68 6.00 14.45
C LYS A 142 -1.87 4.71 15.25
N ARG A 143 -1.77 4.76 16.59
CA ARG A 143 -2.03 3.62 17.48
C ARG A 143 -3.47 3.15 17.36
N GLU A 144 -4.43 4.04 17.48
CA GLU A 144 -5.87 3.73 17.40
C GLU A 144 -6.26 3.17 16.03
N GLN A 145 -5.76 3.78 14.95
CA GLN A 145 -5.94 3.28 13.60
C GLN A 145 -5.33 1.87 13.45
N GLY A 146 -4.14 1.64 14.00
CA GLY A 146 -3.49 0.32 14.01
C GLY A 146 -4.29 -0.74 14.76
N ILE A 147 -4.82 -0.40 15.94
CA ILE A 147 -5.68 -1.29 16.74
C ILE A 147 -6.92 -1.67 15.95
N ARG A 148 -7.64 -0.68 15.41
CA ARG A 148 -8.84 -0.92 14.61
C ARG A 148 -8.52 -1.77 13.39
N TYR A 149 -7.46 -1.42 12.68
CA TYR A 149 -7.05 -2.15 11.48
C TYR A 149 -6.74 -3.61 11.74
N LEU A 150 -5.95 -3.92 12.79
CA LEU A 150 -5.61 -5.30 13.15
C LEU A 150 -6.86 -6.07 13.61
N SER A 151 -7.72 -5.44 14.42
CA SER A 151 -8.95 -6.06 14.93
C SER A 151 -9.91 -6.44 13.78
N ASP A 152 -10.07 -5.54 12.81
CA ASP A 152 -10.95 -5.73 11.67
C ASP A 152 -10.36 -6.70 10.62
N SER A 153 -9.08 -7.08 10.73
CA SER A 153 -8.37 -7.85 9.71
C SER A 153 -8.24 -9.34 9.99
N LEU A 154 -8.62 -9.85 11.17
CA LEU A 154 -8.45 -11.28 11.50
C LEU A 154 -9.13 -12.23 10.49
N PRO A 155 -10.41 -12.05 10.10
CA PRO A 155 -11.04 -12.93 9.12
C PRO A 155 -10.32 -12.91 7.77
N ARG A 156 -9.83 -11.72 7.35
CA ARG A 156 -9.05 -11.57 6.11
C ARG A 156 -7.71 -12.30 6.21
N LEU A 157 -7.01 -12.18 7.33
CA LEU A 157 -5.73 -12.85 7.57
C LEU A 157 -5.85 -14.37 7.48
N LEU A 158 -6.92 -14.94 8.03
CA LEU A 158 -7.21 -16.37 7.93
C LEU A 158 -7.43 -16.80 6.47
N ALA A 159 -8.28 -16.06 5.73
CA ALA A 159 -8.53 -16.33 4.32
C ALA A 159 -7.26 -16.23 3.45
N ILE A 160 -6.44 -15.21 3.70
CA ILE A 160 -5.13 -15.02 3.04
C ILE A 160 -4.19 -16.20 3.36
N SER A 161 -4.12 -16.62 4.63
CA SER A 161 -3.30 -17.76 5.06
C SER A 161 -3.70 -19.06 4.36
N ASP A 162 -5.00 -19.30 4.21
CA ASP A 162 -5.51 -20.47 3.49
C ASP A 162 -5.22 -20.39 1.99
N ALA A 163 -5.43 -19.23 1.36
CA ALA A 163 -5.06 -19.02 -0.04
C ALA A 163 -3.57 -19.27 -0.28
N PHE A 164 -2.68 -18.81 0.62
CA PHE A 164 -1.25 -19.07 0.53
C PHE A 164 -0.88 -20.56 0.61
N LYS A 165 -1.67 -21.41 1.28
CA LYS A 165 -1.42 -22.87 1.28
C LYS A 165 -1.56 -23.44 -0.12
N GLU A 166 -2.55 -23.00 -0.89
CA GLU A 166 -2.77 -23.46 -2.26
C GLU A 166 -1.76 -22.82 -3.23
N VAL A 167 -1.54 -21.51 -3.15
CA VAL A 167 -0.53 -20.80 -3.97
C VAL A 167 0.85 -21.42 -3.79
N ARG A 168 1.21 -21.86 -2.57
CA ARG A 168 2.50 -22.49 -2.29
C ARG A 168 2.68 -23.81 -3.05
N LYS A 169 1.64 -24.62 -3.23
CA LYS A 169 1.73 -25.87 -4.02
C LYS A 169 2.06 -25.58 -5.48
N ILE A 170 1.48 -24.50 -6.01
CA ILE A 170 1.75 -24.02 -7.37
C ILE A 170 3.19 -23.50 -7.46
N ALA A 171 3.61 -22.66 -6.51
CA ALA A 171 4.96 -22.11 -6.43
C ALA A 171 6.04 -23.19 -6.36
N TYR A 172 5.83 -24.23 -5.56
CA TYR A 172 6.71 -25.39 -5.52
C TYR A 172 6.80 -26.09 -6.89
N GLY A 173 5.67 -26.28 -7.57
CA GLY A 173 5.65 -26.85 -8.92
C GLY A 173 6.42 -26.00 -9.93
N VAL A 174 6.24 -24.68 -9.89
CA VAL A 174 6.97 -23.75 -10.77
C VAL A 174 8.46 -23.73 -10.46
N ASP A 175 8.85 -23.73 -9.18
CA ASP A 175 10.25 -23.80 -8.76
C ASP A 175 10.90 -25.13 -9.19
N SER A 176 10.18 -26.26 -9.07
CA SER A 176 10.64 -27.59 -9.51
C SER A 176 10.85 -27.63 -11.03
N LEU A 177 9.84 -27.19 -11.78
CA LEU A 177 9.91 -27.09 -13.24
C LEU A 177 11.09 -26.22 -13.69
N ARG A 178 11.26 -25.05 -13.08
CA ARG A 178 12.41 -24.17 -13.34
C ARG A 178 13.73 -24.88 -13.07
N SER A 179 13.84 -25.54 -11.92
CA SER A 179 15.07 -26.26 -11.54
C SER A 179 15.40 -27.36 -12.55
N GLU A 180 14.41 -28.13 -13.01
CA GLU A 180 14.62 -29.18 -14.01
C GLU A 180 15.06 -28.61 -15.36
N ILE A 181 14.44 -27.50 -15.82
CA ILE A 181 14.84 -26.79 -17.05
C ILE A 181 16.28 -26.26 -16.93
N GLN A 182 16.67 -25.70 -15.78
CA GLN A 182 17.99 -25.08 -15.60
C GLN A 182 19.11 -26.11 -15.44
N GLN A 183 18.87 -27.23 -14.75
CA GLN A 183 19.88 -28.25 -14.51
C GLN A 183 20.09 -29.15 -15.73
N ALA A 184 19.19 -29.08 -16.69
CA ALA A 184 19.15 -29.95 -17.85
C ALA A 184 20.39 -29.81 -18.75
N PRO A 185 21.19 -30.88 -18.96
CA PRO A 185 22.45 -30.80 -19.70
C PRO A 185 22.29 -30.31 -21.15
N ALA A 186 21.20 -30.70 -21.83
CA ALA A 186 20.91 -30.25 -23.19
C ALA A 186 20.66 -28.74 -23.27
N LEU A 187 20.26 -28.12 -22.15
CA LEU A 187 20.00 -26.69 -22.04
C LEU A 187 21.19 -25.89 -21.50
N GLN A 188 22.18 -26.53 -20.86
CA GLN A 188 23.38 -25.85 -20.38
C GLN A 188 24.17 -25.17 -21.51
N ASN A 189 24.06 -25.67 -22.74
CA ASN A 189 24.66 -25.08 -23.94
C ASN A 189 23.67 -24.27 -24.80
N LEU A 190 22.43 -24.11 -24.33
CA LEU A 190 21.38 -23.33 -25.00
C LEU A 190 21.00 -22.17 -24.08
N PRO A 191 21.68 -21.02 -24.18
CA PRO A 191 21.44 -19.86 -23.31
C PRO A 191 20.13 -19.15 -23.68
N LEU A 192 19.00 -19.85 -23.61
CA LEU A 192 17.70 -19.38 -24.08
C LEU A 192 17.28 -18.07 -23.42
N TRP A 193 17.67 -17.88 -22.15
CA TRP A 193 17.50 -16.64 -21.41
C TRP A 193 18.11 -15.43 -22.14
N ASP A 194 19.34 -15.56 -22.65
CA ASP A 194 20.05 -14.46 -23.33
C ASP A 194 19.40 -14.08 -24.66
N HIS A 195 18.68 -15.03 -25.27
CA HIS A 195 17.96 -14.84 -26.52
C HIS A 195 16.51 -14.37 -26.36
N CYS A 196 16.01 -14.31 -25.11
CA CYS A 196 14.66 -13.89 -24.77
C CYS A 196 14.64 -12.76 -23.74
N SER A 197 15.61 -11.84 -23.82
CA SER A 197 15.71 -10.73 -22.87
C SER A 197 14.42 -9.90 -22.86
N GLN A 198 13.94 -9.57 -21.66
CA GLN A 198 12.66 -8.88 -21.43
C GLN A 198 11.43 -9.62 -22.01
N GLY A 199 11.54 -10.91 -22.28
CA GLY A 199 10.44 -11.70 -22.83
C GLY A 199 10.22 -11.48 -24.31
N VAL A 200 11.19 -10.97 -25.06
CA VAL A 200 11.11 -10.79 -26.51
C VAL A 200 12.06 -11.74 -27.21
N LEU A 201 11.51 -12.64 -28.02
CA LEU A 201 12.26 -13.48 -28.94
C LEU A 201 12.63 -12.65 -30.17
N SER A 202 13.82 -12.89 -30.69
CA SER A 202 14.38 -12.12 -31.81
C SER A 202 14.92 -13.03 -32.91
N ILE A 203 14.94 -12.52 -34.14
CA ILE A 203 15.49 -13.21 -35.31
C ILE A 203 16.44 -12.27 -36.05
N PHE A 204 17.38 -12.81 -36.80
CA PHE A 204 18.13 -12.10 -37.82
C PHE A 204 17.34 -12.11 -39.14
N GLU A 205 17.08 -10.93 -39.68
CA GLU A 205 16.45 -10.74 -40.98
C GLU A 205 17.37 -9.91 -41.87
N ARG A 206 17.59 -10.37 -43.11
CA ARG A 206 18.30 -9.57 -44.12
C ARG A 206 17.44 -8.40 -44.53
N ARG A 207 17.93 -7.18 -44.30
CA ARG A 207 17.28 -5.94 -44.74
C ARG A 207 18.24 -5.13 -45.58
N THR A 208 17.70 -4.44 -46.57
CA THR A 208 18.44 -3.42 -47.30
C THR A 208 18.35 -2.12 -46.51
N GLU A 209 19.43 -1.74 -45.84
CA GLU A 209 19.57 -0.42 -45.26
C GLU A 209 19.98 0.57 -46.33
N VAL A 210 19.33 1.73 -46.31
CA VAL A 210 19.60 2.83 -47.22
C VAL A 210 20.29 3.92 -46.42
N THR A 211 21.59 4.11 -46.68
CA THR A 211 22.38 5.16 -46.05
C THR A 211 22.58 6.27 -47.06
N ILE A 212 22.31 7.51 -46.65
CA ILE A 212 22.60 8.70 -47.46
C ILE A 212 23.95 9.23 -47.02
N ASN A 213 24.94 9.16 -47.91
CA ASN A 213 26.28 9.65 -47.63
C ASN A 213 26.30 11.18 -47.55
N LYS A 214 27.39 11.77 -47.04
CA LYS A 214 27.52 13.24 -46.88
C LYS A 214 27.36 14.00 -48.20
N ASP A 215 27.64 13.34 -49.33
CA ASP A 215 27.54 13.90 -50.68
C ASP A 215 26.12 13.76 -51.29
N GLY A 216 25.16 13.21 -50.54
CA GLY A 216 23.78 12.99 -51.00
C GLY A 216 23.56 11.71 -51.80
N GLU A 217 24.60 10.91 -52.03
CA GLU A 217 24.48 9.60 -52.70
C GLU A 217 23.78 8.57 -51.81
N ILE A 218 22.87 7.81 -52.42
CA ILE A 218 22.10 6.75 -51.78
C ILE A 218 22.86 5.44 -51.91
N GLU A 219 23.41 4.95 -50.80
CA GLU A 219 24.05 3.64 -50.73
C GLU A 219 23.06 2.61 -50.16
N ARG A 220 22.86 1.51 -50.88
CA ARG A 220 22.03 0.39 -50.42
C ARG A 220 22.95 -0.74 -49.96
N ARG A 221 22.88 -1.10 -48.68
CA ARG A 221 23.65 -2.20 -48.11
C ARG A 221 22.72 -3.27 -47.55
N GLU A 222 22.95 -4.52 -47.90
CA GLU A 222 22.31 -5.64 -47.20
C GLU A 222 22.98 -5.82 -45.84
N VAL A 223 22.18 -5.78 -44.79
CA VAL A 223 22.62 -6.02 -43.41
C VAL A 223 21.71 -7.06 -42.76
N ASP A 224 22.31 -7.93 -41.94
CA ASP A 224 21.56 -8.81 -41.06
C ASP A 224 21.17 -8.01 -39.82
N ALA A 225 19.89 -7.64 -39.72
CA ALA A 225 19.37 -6.88 -38.58
C ALA A 225 18.70 -7.84 -37.59
N LYS A 226 19.00 -7.68 -36.30
CA LYS A 226 18.29 -8.39 -35.23
C LYS A 226 16.95 -7.68 -34.96
N ILE A 227 15.85 -8.36 -35.24
CA ILE A 227 14.50 -7.81 -35.11
C ILE A 227 13.68 -8.59 -34.07
N ALA A 228 12.71 -7.92 -33.45
CA ALA A 228 11.75 -8.58 -32.57
C ALA A 228 10.82 -9.50 -33.38
N TYR A 229 10.69 -10.75 -32.95
CA TYR A 229 9.84 -11.76 -33.57
C TYR A 229 8.52 -11.91 -32.84
N ALA A 230 8.57 -12.21 -31.54
CA ALA A 230 7.39 -12.43 -30.71
C ALA A 230 7.69 -12.24 -29.23
N SER A 231 6.66 -11.96 -28.43
CA SER A 231 6.76 -11.97 -26.97
C SER A 231 6.54 -13.38 -26.41
N LEU A 232 7.40 -13.81 -25.49
CA LEU A 232 7.30 -15.07 -24.76
C LEU A 232 6.75 -14.82 -23.36
N ARG A 233 5.52 -15.28 -23.10
CA ARG A 233 4.90 -15.18 -21.77
C ARG A 233 5.57 -16.14 -20.78
N GLY A 234 5.66 -15.73 -19.51
CA GLY A 234 6.32 -16.53 -18.47
C GLY A 234 7.82 -16.77 -18.69
N PHE A 235 8.48 -15.99 -19.57
CA PHE A 235 9.91 -16.17 -19.90
C PHE A 235 10.84 -16.14 -18.68
N ARG A 236 10.41 -15.49 -17.58
CA ARG A 236 11.15 -15.46 -16.31
C ARG A 236 11.38 -16.84 -15.68
N ILE A 237 10.69 -17.88 -16.14
CA ILE A 237 11.00 -19.25 -15.73
C ILE A 237 12.41 -19.66 -16.18
N LEU A 238 12.94 -19.01 -17.20
CA LEU A 238 14.27 -19.27 -17.75
C LEU A 238 15.38 -18.49 -17.03
N ASP A 239 15.05 -17.56 -16.13
CA ASP A 239 16.02 -16.70 -15.45
C ASP A 239 16.87 -17.53 -14.47
N PRO A 240 18.19 -17.69 -14.72
CA PRO A 240 19.07 -18.49 -13.87
C PRO A 240 19.25 -17.90 -12.47
N MET A 241 18.99 -16.60 -12.29
CA MET A 241 19.14 -15.88 -11.01
C MET A 241 17.82 -15.71 -10.26
N ALA A 242 16.72 -16.28 -10.77
CA ALA A 242 15.43 -16.17 -10.13
C ALA A 242 15.42 -16.86 -8.74
N ARG A 243 14.86 -16.17 -7.75
CA ARG A 243 14.70 -16.71 -6.40
C ARG A 243 13.57 -17.74 -6.36
N SER A 244 13.66 -18.66 -5.39
CA SER A 244 12.56 -19.59 -5.10
C SER A 244 11.32 -18.85 -4.58
N PHE A 245 10.19 -19.10 -5.24
CA PHE A 245 8.89 -18.62 -4.80
C PHE A 245 8.44 -19.38 -3.55
N ASP A 246 8.62 -20.71 -3.49
CA ASP A 246 8.23 -21.53 -2.33
C ASP A 246 8.87 -21.02 -1.04
N MET A 247 10.19 -20.78 -1.06
CA MET A 247 10.90 -20.26 0.10
C MET A 247 10.38 -18.88 0.53
N THR A 248 10.12 -18.00 -0.43
CA THR A 248 9.61 -16.65 -0.15
C THR A 248 8.21 -16.69 0.44
N LEU A 249 7.31 -17.48 -0.15
CA LEU A 249 5.94 -17.70 0.33
C LEU A 249 5.92 -18.39 1.70
N ASN A 250 6.84 -19.32 1.97
CA ASN A 250 6.93 -19.97 3.27
C ASN A 250 7.33 -18.98 4.37
N ASN A 251 8.23 -18.04 4.08
CA ASN A 251 8.59 -16.97 5.02
C ASN A 251 7.40 -16.04 5.31
N ILE A 252 6.59 -15.73 4.28
CA ILE A 252 5.37 -14.93 4.43
C ILE A 252 4.35 -15.67 5.28
N LYS A 253 4.10 -16.96 4.98
CA LYS A 253 3.22 -17.82 5.75
C LYS A 253 3.62 -17.87 7.22
N PHE A 254 4.91 -18.04 7.53
CA PHE A 254 5.40 -18.04 8.90
C PHE A 254 5.12 -16.70 9.61
N GLY A 255 5.38 -15.58 8.92
CA GLY A 255 5.08 -14.25 9.44
C GLY A 255 3.58 -14.05 9.71
N LEU A 256 2.73 -14.51 8.80
CA LEU A 256 1.27 -14.48 8.94
C LEU A 256 0.77 -15.35 10.10
N SER A 257 1.22 -16.60 10.19
CA SER A 257 0.85 -17.52 11.27
C SER A 257 1.15 -16.90 12.62
N ARG A 258 2.31 -16.26 12.80
CA ARG A 258 2.64 -15.58 14.05
C ARG A 258 1.65 -14.47 14.42
N ILE A 259 1.20 -13.67 13.45
CA ILE A 259 0.18 -12.63 13.69
C ILE A 259 -1.15 -13.28 14.06
N ILE A 260 -1.58 -14.29 13.31
CA ILE A 260 -2.84 -15.00 13.51
C ILE A 260 -2.86 -15.63 14.91
N ASP A 261 -1.78 -16.32 15.30
CA ASP A 261 -1.64 -16.94 16.62
C ASP A 261 -1.68 -15.89 17.73
N GLN A 262 -1.03 -14.74 17.53
CA GLN A 262 -1.03 -13.64 18.49
C GLN A 262 -2.42 -13.02 18.67
N ILE A 263 -3.14 -12.72 17.57
CA ILE A 263 -4.52 -12.20 17.62
C ILE A 263 -5.47 -13.23 18.22
N THR A 264 -5.30 -14.52 17.91
CA THR A 264 -6.17 -15.58 18.43
C THR A 264 -5.96 -15.78 19.94
N THR A 265 -4.71 -15.72 20.40
CA THR A 265 -4.37 -15.89 21.83
C THR A 265 -4.74 -14.66 22.66
N HIS A 266 -4.57 -13.47 22.09
CA HIS A 266 -4.88 -12.20 22.74
C HIS A 266 -5.77 -11.33 21.84
N PRO A 267 -7.09 -11.61 21.79
CA PRO A 267 -8.03 -10.93 20.88
C PRO A 267 -8.15 -9.43 21.12
N ASP A 268 -7.93 -8.98 22.36
CA ASP A 268 -7.93 -7.56 22.70
C ASP A 268 -6.61 -6.89 22.26
N VAL A 269 -6.56 -6.45 20.99
CA VAL A 269 -5.42 -5.73 20.41
C VAL A 269 -5.13 -4.40 21.12
N SER A 270 -6.11 -3.83 21.83
CA SER A 270 -5.91 -2.60 22.59
C SER A 270 -4.98 -2.81 23.79
N SER A 271 -4.99 -4.02 24.36
CA SER A 271 -4.11 -4.41 25.48
C SER A 271 -2.66 -4.67 25.08
N TRP A 272 -2.36 -4.78 23.78
CA TRP A 272 -1.01 -5.10 23.30
C TRP A 272 0.02 -4.01 23.62
N THR A 273 1.30 -4.37 23.59
CA THR A 273 2.37 -3.35 23.64
C THR A 273 2.45 -2.58 22.31
N ASP A 274 3.03 -1.38 22.33
CA ASP A 274 3.27 -0.62 21.10
C ASP A 274 4.21 -1.36 20.13
N GLU A 275 5.13 -2.17 20.65
CA GLU A 275 6.06 -2.95 19.84
C GLU A 275 5.35 -4.12 19.15
N ASP A 276 4.52 -4.87 19.89
CA ASP A 276 3.73 -5.98 19.34
C ASP A 276 2.83 -5.50 18.19
N ARG A 277 2.12 -4.38 18.39
CA ARG A 277 1.29 -3.77 17.35
C ARG A 277 2.10 -3.38 16.12
N ARG A 278 3.26 -2.74 16.30
CA ARG A 278 4.13 -2.35 15.18
C ARG A 278 4.64 -3.57 14.43
N GLN A 279 5.04 -4.61 15.15
CA GLN A 279 5.52 -5.85 14.56
C GLN A 279 4.42 -6.53 13.75
N ALA A 280 3.21 -6.65 14.30
CA ALA A 280 2.06 -7.22 13.60
C ALA A 280 1.68 -6.42 12.35
N LEU A 281 1.59 -5.08 12.45
CA LEU A 281 1.32 -4.21 11.29
C LEU A 281 2.41 -4.31 10.22
N SER A 282 3.69 -4.37 10.63
CA SER A 282 4.82 -4.52 9.71
C SER A 282 4.75 -5.85 8.96
N SER A 283 4.50 -6.95 9.68
CA SER A 283 4.33 -8.27 9.09
C SER A 283 3.10 -8.36 8.17
N TYR A 284 1.97 -7.73 8.53
CA TYR A 284 0.80 -7.62 7.67
C TYR A 284 1.13 -6.85 6.38
N ASN A 285 1.69 -5.64 6.50
CA ASN A 285 2.00 -4.79 5.34
C ASN A 285 3.07 -5.42 4.43
N ARG A 286 4.00 -6.20 5.01
CA ARG A 286 4.94 -7.00 4.23
C ARG A 286 4.22 -8.07 3.43
N THR A 287 3.34 -8.85 4.07
CA THR A 287 2.51 -9.85 3.39
C THR A 287 1.78 -9.23 2.21
N ARG A 288 1.13 -8.08 2.43
CA ARG A 288 0.38 -7.38 1.39
C ARG A 288 1.23 -6.95 0.20
N ARG A 289 2.43 -6.39 0.44
CA ARG A 289 3.37 -6.05 -0.64
C ARG A 289 3.83 -7.29 -1.41
N ASP A 290 4.05 -8.39 -0.68
CA ASP A 290 4.52 -9.63 -1.26
C ASP A 290 3.40 -10.42 -1.98
N MET A 291 2.12 -10.02 -1.87
CA MET A 291 1.03 -10.59 -2.67
C MET A 291 1.24 -10.41 -4.18
N ARG A 292 2.04 -9.42 -4.61
CA ARG A 292 2.47 -9.27 -6.02
C ARG A 292 3.23 -10.49 -6.55
N LEU A 293 3.76 -11.36 -5.67
CA LEU A 293 4.35 -12.64 -6.06
C LEU A 293 3.33 -13.59 -6.69
N VAL A 294 2.05 -13.46 -6.34
CA VAL A 294 0.96 -14.26 -6.93
C VAL A 294 0.77 -13.91 -8.41
N ASP A 295 0.81 -12.62 -8.76
CA ASP A 295 0.77 -12.17 -10.15
C ASP A 295 1.99 -12.65 -10.95
N GLN A 296 3.16 -12.62 -10.32
CA GLN A 296 4.38 -13.16 -10.93
C GLN A 296 4.29 -14.67 -11.15
N LEU A 297 3.69 -15.40 -10.22
CA LEU A 297 3.48 -16.84 -10.35
C LEU A 297 2.51 -17.15 -11.50
N ASN A 298 1.43 -16.38 -11.61
CA ASN A 298 0.49 -16.44 -12.74
C ASN A 298 1.18 -16.21 -14.08
N ASP A 299 2.05 -15.20 -14.20
CA ASP A 299 2.84 -14.96 -15.41
C ASP A 299 3.75 -16.16 -15.74
N LEU A 300 4.42 -16.73 -14.73
CA LEU A 300 5.30 -17.89 -14.93
C LEU A 300 4.57 -19.14 -15.43
N GLN A 301 3.36 -19.41 -14.93
CA GLN A 301 2.54 -20.51 -15.43
C GLN A 301 2.20 -20.37 -16.92
N GLN A 302 2.14 -19.14 -17.44
CA GLN A 302 1.89 -18.92 -18.87
C GLN A 302 2.98 -19.51 -19.77
N PHE A 303 4.18 -19.79 -19.24
CA PHE A 303 5.27 -20.41 -20.01
C PHE A 303 4.90 -21.79 -20.56
N VAL A 304 4.25 -22.63 -19.75
CA VAL A 304 3.78 -23.95 -20.19
C VAL A 304 2.40 -23.90 -20.84
N GLY A 305 1.82 -22.71 -20.94
CA GLY A 305 0.50 -22.47 -21.53
C GLY A 305 0.44 -22.66 -23.04
N VAL A 306 -0.79 -22.58 -23.57
CA VAL A 306 -1.11 -22.81 -24.98
C VAL A 306 -0.54 -21.78 -25.95
N ILE A 307 -0.02 -20.65 -25.47
CA ILE A 307 0.55 -19.58 -26.30
C ILE A 307 2.08 -19.64 -26.34
N ALA A 308 2.73 -19.78 -25.18
CA ALA A 308 4.18 -19.64 -25.08
C ALA A 308 4.94 -20.79 -25.76
N LEU A 309 4.59 -22.05 -25.49
CA LEU A 309 5.29 -23.20 -26.10
C LEU A 309 5.17 -23.24 -27.64
N PRO A 310 3.99 -23.03 -28.27
CA PRO A 310 3.91 -22.95 -29.73
C PRO A 310 4.66 -21.75 -30.33
N THR A 311 4.72 -20.64 -29.60
CA THR A 311 5.50 -19.46 -30.01
C THR A 311 6.99 -19.78 -29.99
N LEU A 312 7.48 -20.41 -28.92
CA LEU A 312 8.86 -20.85 -28.79
C LEU A 312 9.22 -21.92 -29.83
N LYS A 313 8.32 -22.88 -30.10
CA LYS A 313 8.47 -23.90 -31.16
C LYS A 313 8.61 -23.26 -32.54
N ARG A 314 7.73 -22.30 -32.89
CA ARG A 314 7.78 -21.60 -34.19
C ARG A 314 9.02 -20.73 -34.34
N TRP A 315 9.41 -20.05 -33.26
CA TRP A 315 10.65 -19.27 -33.24
C TRP A 315 11.87 -20.16 -33.44
N GLY A 316 11.98 -21.28 -32.73
CA GLY A 316 13.15 -22.15 -32.78
C GLY A 316 13.41 -22.84 -34.12
N VAL A 317 12.39 -22.97 -34.98
CA VAL A 317 12.51 -23.49 -36.35
C VAL A 317 12.59 -22.39 -37.42
N HIS A 318 12.52 -21.12 -37.02
CA HIS A 318 12.60 -20.00 -37.96
C HIS A 318 14.02 -19.90 -38.55
N PRO A 319 14.19 -19.71 -39.87
CA PRO A 319 15.52 -19.64 -40.49
C PRO A 319 16.43 -18.53 -39.93
N GLY A 320 15.82 -17.44 -39.48
CA GLY A 320 16.51 -16.33 -38.81
C GLY A 320 16.64 -16.48 -37.28
N ALA A 321 16.21 -17.58 -36.67
CA ALA A 321 16.31 -17.75 -35.21
C ALA A 321 17.75 -17.59 -34.74
N THR A 322 17.95 -16.83 -33.65
CA THR A 322 19.29 -16.65 -33.08
C THR A 322 19.80 -17.90 -32.38
N LEU A 323 18.92 -18.86 -32.09
CA LEU A 323 19.21 -20.12 -31.43
C LEU A 323 18.25 -21.20 -31.96
N PRO A 324 18.75 -22.29 -32.57
CA PRO A 324 17.90 -23.41 -32.95
C PRO A 324 17.42 -24.12 -31.69
N ILE A 325 16.09 -24.26 -31.55
CA ILE A 325 15.49 -24.96 -30.42
C ILE A 325 14.26 -25.73 -30.88
N HIS A 326 14.12 -26.94 -30.36
CA HIS A 326 12.95 -27.79 -30.55
C HIS A 326 12.22 -27.91 -29.23
N VAL A 327 10.93 -27.57 -29.24
CA VAL A 327 10.06 -27.61 -28.07
C VAL A 327 8.77 -28.33 -28.44
N GLU A 328 8.35 -29.26 -27.61
CA GLU A 328 7.11 -29.99 -27.77
C GLU A 328 6.52 -30.35 -26.40
N ARG A 329 5.20 -30.25 -26.27
CA ARG A 329 4.48 -30.71 -25.08
C ARG A 329 3.65 -31.93 -25.43
N ILE A 330 3.79 -33.00 -24.65
CA ILE A 330 3.06 -34.25 -24.81
C ILE A 330 2.42 -34.60 -23.46
N GLY A 331 1.15 -34.21 -23.29
CA GLY A 331 0.47 -34.32 -21.99
C GLY A 331 1.17 -33.46 -20.93
N ALA A 332 1.64 -34.10 -19.86
CA ALA A 332 2.41 -33.49 -18.77
C ALA A 332 3.91 -33.41 -19.06
N ASP A 333 4.39 -33.94 -20.19
CA ASP A 333 5.81 -33.90 -20.52
C ASP A 333 6.13 -32.66 -21.37
N LEU A 334 7.08 -31.85 -20.93
CA LEU A 334 7.76 -30.87 -21.76
C LEU A 334 9.02 -31.50 -22.34
N ARG A 335 9.13 -31.51 -23.66
CA ARG A 335 10.35 -31.91 -24.37
C ARG A 335 11.02 -30.69 -24.97
N ILE A 336 12.30 -30.49 -24.66
CA ILE A 336 13.06 -29.30 -25.08
C ILE A 336 14.50 -29.69 -25.41
N GLY A 337 15.09 -29.11 -26.47
CA GLY A 337 16.47 -29.41 -26.85
C GLY A 337 16.92 -28.73 -28.14
N SER A 338 18.16 -28.98 -28.55
CA SER A 338 18.74 -28.36 -29.76
C SER A 338 18.32 -29.04 -31.06
N SER A 339 17.83 -30.29 -30.99
CA SER A 339 17.34 -31.07 -32.12
C SER A 339 16.27 -32.08 -31.66
N PRO A 340 15.47 -32.67 -32.58
CA PRO A 340 14.51 -33.72 -32.23
C PRO A 340 15.17 -34.99 -31.67
N SER A 341 16.45 -35.24 -31.97
CA SER A 341 17.22 -36.37 -31.46
C SER A 341 17.92 -36.08 -30.12
N ASN A 342 18.02 -34.79 -29.74
CA ASN A 342 18.71 -34.34 -28.54
C ASN A 342 17.79 -33.46 -27.68
N TRP A 343 16.61 -34.00 -27.36
CA TRP A 343 15.71 -33.41 -26.37
C TRP A 343 15.87 -34.07 -25.01
N ILE A 344 15.54 -33.31 -23.98
CA ILE A 344 15.28 -33.82 -22.65
C ILE A 344 13.77 -33.89 -22.45
N LYS A 345 13.36 -34.73 -21.51
CA LYS A 345 12.01 -34.75 -20.98
C LYS A 345 12.03 -34.08 -19.60
N VAL A 346 11.17 -33.09 -19.41
CA VAL A 346 10.93 -32.37 -18.16
C VAL A 346 9.47 -32.62 -17.78
N ASP A 347 9.22 -33.02 -16.54
CA ASP A 347 7.84 -33.22 -16.06
C ASP A 347 7.22 -31.86 -15.74
N ILE A 348 5.99 -31.60 -16.19
CA ILE A 348 5.23 -30.42 -15.81
C ILE A 348 4.38 -30.84 -14.60
N PRO A 349 4.71 -30.35 -13.38
CA PRO A 349 3.93 -30.74 -12.21
C PRO A 349 2.48 -30.29 -12.38
N LYS A 350 1.52 -31.16 -12.03
CA LYS A 350 0.08 -30.85 -12.14
C LYS A 350 -0.31 -29.55 -11.44
N SER A 351 0.40 -29.17 -10.37
CA SER A 351 0.13 -27.92 -9.66
C SER A 351 0.46 -26.67 -10.47
N VAL A 352 1.34 -26.75 -11.47
CA VAL A 352 1.64 -25.63 -12.39
C VAL A 352 0.45 -25.36 -13.33
N GLU A 353 -0.42 -26.34 -13.54
CA GLU A 353 -1.61 -26.21 -14.38
C GLU A 353 -2.85 -25.76 -13.59
N SER A 354 -2.77 -25.72 -12.26
CA SER A 354 -3.87 -25.27 -11.41
C SER A 354 -4.05 -23.76 -11.49
N ASP A 355 -5.31 -23.30 -11.41
CA ASP A 355 -5.61 -21.88 -11.28
C ASP A 355 -5.05 -21.33 -9.97
N VAL A 356 -4.36 -20.19 -10.04
CA VAL A 356 -3.85 -19.50 -8.86
C VAL A 356 -5.01 -18.77 -8.18
N PRO A 357 -5.24 -18.99 -6.88
CA PRO A 357 -6.26 -18.27 -6.13
C PRO A 357 -6.08 -16.75 -6.25
N SER A 358 -7.15 -16.06 -6.60
CA SER A 358 -7.19 -14.59 -6.62
C SER A 358 -7.16 -14.07 -5.18
N ILE A 359 -6.03 -13.49 -4.77
CA ILE A 359 -5.90 -12.87 -3.43
C ILE A 359 -6.46 -11.45 -3.42
N SER A 360 -6.52 -10.77 -4.58
CA SER A 360 -7.10 -9.43 -4.72
C SER A 360 -8.57 -9.38 -4.32
N ASP A 361 -9.32 -10.47 -4.52
CA ASP A 361 -10.71 -10.58 -4.10
C ASP A 361 -10.86 -10.67 -2.57
N ILE A 362 -9.78 -11.05 -1.85
CA ILE A 362 -9.76 -11.21 -0.39
C ILE A 362 -9.34 -9.92 0.33
N ASP A 363 -8.43 -9.14 -0.28
CA ASP A 363 -8.01 -7.82 0.23
C ASP A 363 -8.04 -6.76 -0.89
N PRO A 364 -9.18 -6.10 -1.13
CA PRO A 364 -9.31 -5.07 -2.18
C PRO A 364 -8.44 -3.84 -1.91
N GLY A 365 -7.86 -3.72 -0.71
CA GLY A 365 -6.89 -2.68 -0.41
C GLY A 365 -5.62 -2.81 -1.25
N VAL A 366 -5.26 -4.02 -1.70
CA VAL A 366 -3.96 -4.32 -2.36
C VAL A 366 -3.69 -3.45 -3.58
N GLU A 367 -4.70 -3.10 -4.39
CA GLU A 367 -4.52 -2.33 -5.62
C GLU A 367 -4.14 -0.85 -5.38
N ALA A 368 -4.43 -0.31 -4.20
CA ALA A 368 -4.24 1.11 -3.87
C ALA A 368 -2.86 1.45 -3.27
N ALA A 369 -1.93 0.50 -3.16
CA ALA A 369 -0.57 0.69 -2.62
C ALA A 369 0.50 0.08 -3.52
#